data_AF-A0A2A6LVR9-F1
#
_entry.id   AF-A0A2A6LVR9-F1
#
_cell.length_a   1.000
_cell.length_b   1.000
_cell.length_c   1.000
_cell.angle_alpha   90.00
_cell.angle_beta   90.00
_cell.angle_gamma   90.00
#
_symmetry.space_group_name_H-M   'P 1'
#
loop_
_entity.id
_entity.type
_entity.pdbx_description
1 polymer ?
#
loop_
_entity_poly.entity_id
_entity_poly.type
_entity_poly.pdbx_seq_one_letter_code
_entity_poly.pdbx_strand_id
1 'polypeptide(L)'
;MVETIGEAFSLGWQLKARCAYGNREGMTSVRRCTWSYDLDMLTLVATRGRDFPLSMVASRLRCPRCGSRSVTVLCMPPSNGDRRSGAA
;
A
#
# COMPACT_ATOMS: atom_id res chain seq x y z
N MET A 1 3.19 -6.19 -17.54
CA MET A 1 3.68 -5.52 -16.31
C MET A 1 2.45 -4.96 -15.60
N VAL A 2 2.35 -5.00 -14.27
CA VAL A 2 1.17 -4.47 -13.57
C VAL A 2 1.42 -3.02 -13.20
N GLU A 3 0.63 -2.10 -13.74
CA GLU A 3 0.90 -0.65 -13.68
C GLU A 3 -0.18 0.14 -12.91
N THR A 4 -1.43 -0.33 -12.95
CA THR A 4 -2.58 0.35 -12.34
C THR A 4 -3.19 -0.46 -11.20
N ILE A 5 -3.95 0.21 -10.34
CA ILE A 5 -4.71 -0.46 -9.26
C ILE A 5 -5.72 -1.46 -9.86
N GLY A 6 -6.35 -1.12 -10.98
CA GLY A 6 -7.31 -1.98 -11.66
C GLY A 6 -6.71 -3.30 -12.17
N GLU A 7 -5.51 -3.24 -12.77
CA GLU A 7 -4.77 -4.42 -13.20
C GLU A 7 -4.36 -5.28 -11.99
N ALA A 8 -3.82 -4.65 -10.95
CA ALA A 8 -3.46 -5.33 -9.71
C ALA A 8 -4.65 -6.04 -9.07
N PHE A 9 -5.79 -5.37 -8.98
CA PHE A 9 -7.01 -5.95 -8.41
C PHE A 9 -7.52 -7.14 -9.24
N SER A 10 -7.58 -7.00 -10.56
CA SER A 10 -8.07 -8.06 -11.45
C SER A 10 -7.18 -9.30 -11.43
N LEU A 11 -5.88 -9.11 -11.20
CA LEU A 11 -4.88 -10.18 -11.08
C LEU A 11 -4.71 -10.69 -9.64
N GLY A 12 -5.51 -10.22 -8.67
CA GLY A 12 -5.43 -10.68 -7.27
C GLY A 12 -4.16 -10.27 -6.53
N TRP A 13 -3.55 -9.14 -6.91
CA TRP A 13 -2.41 -8.58 -6.19
C TRP A 13 -2.86 -7.96 -4.87
N GLN A 14 -1.98 -8.02 -3.87
CA GLN A 14 -2.18 -7.38 -2.58
C GLN A 14 -1.19 -6.23 -2.38
N LEU A 15 -1.63 -5.17 -1.72
CA LEU A 15 -0.80 -4.01 -1.43
C LEU A 15 -0.65 -3.85 0.08
N LYS A 16 0.58 -3.82 0.58
CA LYS A 16 0.87 -3.58 2.00
C LYS A 16 1.49 -2.21 2.20
N ALA A 17 0.84 -1.36 2.98
CA ALA A 17 1.38 -0.07 3.40
C ALA A 17 2.22 -0.21 4.67
N ARG A 18 3.30 0.55 4.76
CA ARG A 18 4.08 0.74 5.98
C ARG A 18 4.51 2.19 6.16
N CYS A 19 4.55 2.67 7.39
CA CYS A 19 5.15 3.96 7.68
C CYS A 19 6.69 3.86 7.61
N ALA A 20 7.31 4.83 6.93
CA ALA A 20 8.75 4.99 6.84
C ALA A 20 9.28 6.09 7.78
N TYR A 21 8.40 6.73 8.58
CA TYR A 21 8.80 7.76 9.53
C TYR A 21 9.71 7.22 10.63
N GLY A 22 10.77 7.96 10.93
CA GLY A 22 11.79 7.59 11.91
C GLY A 22 12.89 6.68 11.38
N ASN A 23 12.83 6.24 10.12
CA ASN A 23 13.96 5.63 9.43
C ASN A 23 14.78 6.71 8.71
N ARG A 24 15.42 7.59 9.48
CA ARG A 24 16.29 8.65 8.95
C ARG A 24 17.72 8.45 9.44
N GLU A 25 18.67 8.57 8.53
CA GLU A 25 20.09 8.63 8.85
C GLU A 25 20.39 10.04 9.36
N GLY A 26 20.60 10.17 10.67
CA GLY A 26 20.90 11.45 11.31
C GLY A 26 21.42 11.22 12.72
N MET A 27 22.17 12.18 13.27
CA MET A 27 22.83 12.04 14.57
C MET A 27 21.86 11.86 15.76
N THR A 28 20.56 12.11 15.58
CA THR A 28 19.53 11.90 16.61
C THR A 28 18.57 10.78 16.21
N SER A 29 18.59 9.68 16.97
CA SER A 29 17.63 8.58 16.86
C SER A 29 16.21 9.07 17.15
N VAL A 30 15.30 8.88 16.19
CA VAL A 30 13.86 9.09 16.37
C VAL A 30 13.20 7.73 16.47
N ARG A 31 12.27 7.55 17.41
CA ARG A 31 11.48 6.32 17.50
C ARG A 31 10.73 6.09 16.19
N ARG A 32 11.02 4.95 15.55
CA ARG A 32 10.38 4.53 14.31
C ARG A 32 8.89 4.25 14.52
N CYS A 33 8.07 4.77 13.61
CA CYS A 33 6.66 4.39 13.58
C CYS A 33 6.53 2.98 12.97
N THR A 34 5.92 2.06 13.72
CA THR A 34 5.78 0.65 13.33
C THR A 34 4.44 0.31 12.66
N TRP A 35 3.67 1.32 12.24
CA TRP A 35 2.40 1.08 11.57
C TRP A 35 2.63 0.38 10.22
N SER A 36 1.91 -0.74 10.02
CA SER A 36 1.76 -1.40 8.74
C SER A 36 0.32 -1.90 8.59
N TYR A 37 -0.18 -1.96 7.37
CA TYR A 37 -1.56 -2.34 7.09
C TYR A 37 -1.68 -2.95 5.69
N ASP A 38 -2.51 -3.98 5.55
CA ASP A 38 -2.87 -4.55 4.25
C ASP A 38 -3.99 -3.70 3.65
N LEU A 39 -3.71 -3.04 2.53
CA LEU A 39 -4.67 -2.12 1.90
C LEU A 39 -5.77 -2.93 1.22
N ASP A 40 -7.01 -2.62 1.56
CA ASP A 40 -8.16 -3.19 0.88
C ASP A 40 -8.21 -2.71 -0.58
N MET A 41 -8.03 -3.65 -1.50
CA MET A 41 -7.93 -3.34 -2.93
C MET A 41 -9.25 -2.81 -3.49
N LEU A 42 -10.39 -3.31 -3.01
CA LEU A 42 -11.70 -2.84 -3.44
C LEU A 42 -11.90 -1.36 -3.08
N THR A 43 -11.54 -0.97 -1.86
CA THR A 43 -11.57 0.41 -1.39
C THR A 43 -10.62 1.30 -2.21
N LEU A 44 -9.42 0.80 -2.54
CA LEU A 44 -8.50 1.54 -3.40
C LEU A 44 -9.08 1.79 -4.79
N VAL A 45 -9.69 0.77 -5.42
CA VAL A 45 -10.39 0.92 -6.70
C VAL A 45 -11.54 1.92 -6.58
N ALA A 46 -12.39 1.80 -5.55
CA ALA A 46 -13.55 2.66 -5.35
C ALA A 46 -13.18 4.14 -5.13
N THR A 47 -12.08 4.42 -4.43
CA THR A 47 -11.70 5.79 -4.04
C THR A 47 -10.68 6.45 -4.95
N ARG A 48 -9.87 5.68 -5.70
CA ARG A 48 -8.84 6.21 -6.60
C ARG A 48 -9.15 6.00 -8.07
N GLY A 49 -10.00 5.02 -8.39
CA GLY A 49 -10.29 4.60 -9.76
C GLY A 49 -9.38 3.46 -10.25
N ARG A 50 -9.86 2.70 -11.23
CA ARG A 50 -9.13 1.55 -11.81
C ARG A 50 -7.86 1.98 -12.55
N ASP A 51 -7.89 3.10 -13.26
CA ASP A 51 -6.75 3.66 -14.01
C ASP A 51 -5.68 4.33 -13.15
N PHE A 52 -5.87 4.38 -11.82
CA PHE A 52 -4.90 5.03 -10.96
C PHE A 52 -3.57 4.26 -10.93
N PRO A 53 -2.41 4.91 -11.15
CA PRO A 53 -1.12 4.25 -11.23
C PRO A 53 -0.64 3.75 -9.85
N LEU A 54 -0.17 2.50 -9.78
CA LEU A 54 0.35 1.88 -8.55
C LEU A 54 1.51 2.67 -7.94
N SER A 55 2.38 3.21 -8.80
CA SER A 55 3.53 4.02 -8.40
C SER A 55 3.16 5.27 -7.60
N MET A 56 1.94 5.79 -7.75
CA MET A 56 1.47 6.97 -7.05
C MET A 56 0.71 6.68 -5.76
N VAL A 57 0.40 5.41 -5.45
CA VAL A 57 -0.42 5.05 -4.28
C VAL A 57 0.22 5.56 -2.99
N ALA A 58 1.53 5.33 -2.81
CA ALA A 58 2.27 5.76 -1.63
C ALA A 58 2.13 7.28 -1.37
N SER A 59 2.24 8.09 -2.43
CA SER A 59 2.15 9.57 -2.36
C SER A 59 0.78 10.10 -1.94
N ARG A 60 -0.27 9.27 -2.04
CA ARG A 60 -1.64 9.62 -1.64
C ARG A 60 -2.03 9.14 -0.24
N LEU A 61 -1.14 8.42 0.45
CA LEU A 61 -1.39 7.91 1.79
C LEU A 61 -0.83 8.82 2.89
N ARG A 62 -1.42 8.69 4.08
CA ARG A 62 -0.94 9.29 5.31
C ARG A 62 -1.00 8.23 6.41
N CYS A 63 0.05 8.15 7.22
CA CYS A 63 0.07 7.25 8.38
C CYS A 63 -1.01 7.69 9.39
N PRO A 64 -1.99 6.84 9.73
CA PRO A 64 -3.03 7.20 10.69
C PRO A 64 -2.50 7.29 12.13
N ARG A 65 -1.34 6.68 12.42
CA ARG A 65 -0.75 6.68 13.77
C ARG A 65 0.05 7.94 14.10
N CYS A 66 0.81 8.48 13.14
CA CYS A 66 1.70 9.62 13.38
C CYS A 66 1.51 10.80 12.41
N GLY A 67 0.58 10.70 11.45
CA GLY A 67 0.30 11.75 10.49
C GLY A 67 1.34 11.94 9.38
N SER A 68 2.45 11.20 9.40
CA SER A 68 3.50 11.30 8.38
C SER A 68 3.01 10.86 6.99
N ARG A 69 3.49 11.55 5.94
CA ARG A 69 3.30 11.18 4.52
C ARG A 69 4.42 10.28 3.99
N SER A 70 5.44 10.00 4.81
CA SER A 70 6.48 9.02 4.49
C SER A 70 5.91 7.62 4.65
N VAL A 71 5.22 7.15 3.61
CA VAL A 71 4.60 5.82 3.53
C VAL A 71 5.24 5.08 2.36
N THR A 72 5.58 3.81 2.57
CA THR A 72 6.02 2.89 1.52
C THR A 72 4.91 1.88 1.27
N VAL A 73 4.68 1.51 0.01
CA VAL A 73 3.74 0.47 -0.38
C VAL A 73 4.52 -0.67 -1.02
N LEU A 74 4.28 -1.89 -0.54
CA LEU A 74 4.81 -3.12 -1.12
C LEU A 74 3.69 -3.79 -1.92
N CYS A 75 3.95 -4.06 -3.20
CA CYS A 75 3.05 -4.83 -4.05
C CYS A 75 3.44 -6.31 -3.98
N MET A 76 2.53 -7.16 -3.55
CA MET A 76 2.72 -8.60 -3.41
C MET A 76 1.93 -9.31 -4.52
N PRO A 77 2.57 -10.12 -5.37
CA PRO A 77 1.85 -10.89 -6.38
C PRO A 77 0.95 -11.94 -5.70
N PRO A 78 -0.13 -12.37 -6.36
CA PRO A 78 -0.96 -13.47 -5.87
C PRO A 78 -0.08 -14.69 -5.63
N SER A 79 0.03 -15.14 -4.38
CA SER A 79 0.64 -16.45 -4.11
C SER A 79 -0.30 -17.53 -4.64
N ASN A 80 0.24 -18.55 -5.31
CA ASN A 80 -0.50 -19.64 -5.95
C ASN A 80 -1.41 -20.49 -5.01
N GLY A 81 -1.58 -20.07 -3.75
CA GLY A 81 -2.38 -20.75 -2.73
C GLY A 81 -3.34 -19.86 -1.93
N ASP A 82 -3.37 -18.53 -2.13
CA ASP A 82 -4.26 -17.63 -1.37
C ASP A 82 -5.28 -16.96 -2.31
N ARG A 83 -6.06 -17.79 -3.01
CA ARG A 83 -7.34 -17.38 -3.60
C ARG A 83 -8.35 -17.14 -2.47
N ARG A 84 -8.12 -16.14 -1.61
CA ARG A 84 -9.18 -15.65 -0.74
C ARG A 84 -10.06 -14.72 -1.54
N SER A 85 -11.02 -15.37 -2.18
CA SER A 85 -12.38 -14.94 -2.46
C SER A 85 -12.75 -13.51 -2.03
N GLY A 86 -13.12 -12.71 -3.01
CA GLY A 86 -14.10 -11.63 -2.92
C GLY A 86 -14.64 -11.47 -4.35
N ALA A 87 -15.60 -12.28 -4.82
CA ALA A 87 -17.03 -12.23 -4.52
C ALA A 87 -17.60 -10.80 -4.64
N ALA A 88 -17.86 -10.38 -5.87
CA ALA A 88 -19.15 -9.89 -6.41
C ALA A 88 -18.91 -9.08 -7.68
#